data_AF-A0A941WEX7-F1
#
_entry.id   AF-A0A941WEX7-F1
#
_cell.length_a   1.000
_cell.length_b   1.000
_cell.length_c   1.000
_cell.angle_alpha   90.00
_cell.angle_beta   90.00
_cell.angle_gamma   90.00
#
_symmetry.space_group_name_H-M   'P 1'
#
loop_
_entity.id
_entity.type
_entity.pdbx_description
1 polymer ?
#
loop_
_entity_poly.entity_id
_entity_poly.type
_entity_poly.pdbx_seq_one_letter_code
_entity_poly.pdbx_strand_id
1 'polypeptide(L)'
;MMKKKLLFQLLFVANIFFATSCSDDDSVELEDVTTLNMLNEDNGKTYLGNSDIYITDENNFSGSSCLLVELGGANGIGKVVPPRVGDGLVRKAAVLPGCLYQAFNRNSILEFPSGKPAIALEASYYQFYVESEIVKDIANTGTAVNVGAVVKYAPVYPDPQGLPEYGSVIGEVSNSGDVVEMDFPKDVEFLYSTSNGFEITTDGGKLTVTYYYWTDSKEYSIYVRRGSIFTEVIIQVV
;
A
#
# COMPACT_ATOMS: atom_id res chain seq x y z
N MET A 1 27.02 27.49 -55.73
CA MET A 1 28.17 26.72 -55.21
C MET A 1 27.75 26.05 -53.91
N MET A 2 27.86 24.72 -53.88
CA MET A 2 27.80 23.76 -52.76
C MET A 2 26.57 23.71 -51.83
N LYS A 3 25.84 22.59 -52.03
CA LYS A 3 24.86 21.93 -51.17
C LYS A 3 25.42 21.66 -49.76
N LYS A 4 24.54 21.62 -48.76
CA LYS A 4 24.59 20.61 -47.69
C LYS A 4 23.17 20.37 -47.14
N LYS A 5 22.59 19.24 -47.55
CA LYS A 5 21.42 18.63 -46.90
C LYS A 5 21.90 18.12 -45.55
N LEU A 6 21.30 18.57 -44.45
CA LEU A 6 21.47 17.93 -43.15
C LEU A 6 20.25 17.03 -42.92
N LEU A 7 20.42 15.73 -43.17
CA LEU A 7 19.51 14.70 -42.65
C LEU A 7 19.67 14.68 -41.13
N PHE A 8 18.62 14.97 -40.38
CA PHE A 8 18.57 14.60 -38.97
C PHE A 8 18.05 13.16 -38.90
N GLN A 9 18.94 12.23 -38.58
CA GLN A 9 18.64 10.82 -38.41
C GLN A 9 17.75 10.64 -37.17
N LEU A 10 16.61 9.97 -37.37
CA LEU A 10 15.72 9.49 -36.33
C LEU A 10 16.44 8.35 -35.57
N LEU A 11 16.77 8.56 -34.29
CA LEU A 11 17.32 7.52 -33.43
C LEU A 11 16.16 6.79 -32.75
N PHE A 12 15.66 5.70 -33.36
CA PHE A 12 14.76 4.76 -32.69
C PHE A 12 15.60 3.86 -31.78
N VAL A 13 15.60 4.14 -30.47
CA VAL A 13 16.13 3.21 -29.48
C VAL A 13 14.96 2.34 -29.02
N ALA A 14 14.79 1.19 -29.68
CA ALA A 14 13.90 0.15 -29.20
C ALA A 14 14.56 -0.54 -28.00
N ASN A 15 14.22 -0.10 -26.77
CA ASN A 15 14.46 -0.90 -25.58
C ASN A 15 13.39 -1.99 -25.50
N ILE A 16 13.66 -3.13 -26.12
CA ILE A 16 12.91 -4.36 -25.90
C ILE A 16 13.72 -5.19 -24.90
N PHE A 17 13.47 -4.99 -23.62
CA PHE A 17 13.79 -5.97 -22.58
C PHE A 17 12.50 -6.66 -22.16
N PHE A 18 12.08 -7.68 -22.92
CA PHE A 18 11.25 -8.75 -22.35
C PHE A 18 12.19 -9.84 -21.89
N ALA A 19 12.77 -9.66 -20.71
CA ALA A 19 13.19 -10.82 -19.93
C ALA A 19 11.90 -11.41 -19.35
N THR A 20 11.30 -12.37 -20.05
CA THR A 20 10.34 -13.28 -19.43
C THR A 20 11.13 -14.15 -18.46
N SER A 21 11.38 -13.61 -17.28
CA SER A 21 11.76 -14.41 -16.13
C SER A 21 10.54 -15.28 -15.84
N CYS A 22 10.58 -16.55 -16.30
CA CYS A 22 9.81 -17.60 -15.68
C CYS A 22 10.31 -17.71 -14.23
N SER A 23 9.80 -16.87 -13.34
CA SER A 23 9.76 -17.24 -11.93
C SER A 23 8.67 -18.28 -11.80
N ASP A 24 8.92 -19.28 -10.97
CA ASP A 24 7.87 -20.20 -10.51
C ASP A 24 6.64 -19.38 -10.08
N ASP A 25 5.45 -19.90 -10.44
CA ASP A 25 4.16 -19.21 -10.42
C ASP A 25 3.61 -19.12 -8.98
N ASP A 26 4.42 -18.66 -8.03
CA ASP A 26 4.09 -18.46 -6.60
C ASP A 26 3.18 -17.24 -6.36
N SER A 27 2.63 -16.68 -7.43
CA SER A 27 1.73 -15.53 -7.36
C SER A 27 0.33 -15.93 -6.90
N VAL A 28 -0.18 -15.21 -5.91
CA VAL A 28 -1.49 -15.45 -5.30
C VAL A 28 -2.59 -14.83 -6.16
N GLU A 29 -3.61 -15.61 -6.52
CA GLU A 29 -4.80 -15.12 -7.21
C GLU A 29 -5.62 -14.18 -6.32
N LEU A 30 -6.30 -13.19 -6.91
CA LEU A 30 -7.22 -12.34 -6.14
C LEU A 30 -8.52 -13.09 -5.88
N GLU A 31 -8.89 -13.16 -4.60
CA GLU A 31 -10.22 -13.59 -4.17
C GLU A 31 -11.18 -12.40 -4.08
N ASP A 32 -12.49 -12.67 -4.05
CA ASP A 32 -13.54 -11.67 -3.81
C ASP A 32 -13.55 -10.43 -4.75
N VAL A 33 -13.12 -10.61 -5.99
CA VAL A 33 -13.15 -9.55 -7.00
C VAL A 33 -14.58 -9.11 -7.30
N THR A 34 -14.87 -7.84 -7.01
CA THR A 34 -16.15 -7.20 -7.26
C THR A 34 -16.06 -6.25 -8.45
N THR A 35 -17.06 -6.27 -9.34
CA THR A 35 -17.23 -5.26 -10.40
C THR A 35 -18.25 -4.21 -9.95
N LEU A 36 -17.89 -2.94 -10.06
CA LEU A 36 -18.67 -1.80 -9.60
C LEU A 36 -18.72 -0.72 -10.68
N ASN A 37 -19.94 -0.28 -11.01
CA ASN A 37 -20.14 0.94 -11.79
C ASN A 37 -20.01 2.13 -10.84
N MET A 38 -18.83 2.75 -10.82
CA MET A 38 -18.56 3.92 -10.00
C MET A 38 -19.00 5.19 -10.73
N LEU A 39 -20.09 5.82 -10.29
CA LEU A 39 -20.53 7.11 -10.83
C LEU A 39 -19.76 8.26 -10.17
N ASN A 40 -19.41 9.28 -10.96
CA ASN A 40 -18.73 10.46 -10.46
C ASN A 40 -19.65 11.35 -9.60
N GLU A 41 -19.09 12.37 -8.96
CA GLU A 41 -19.82 13.16 -7.97
C GLU A 41 -21.03 13.93 -8.51
N ASP A 42 -20.98 14.35 -9.77
CA ASP A 42 -22.10 14.99 -10.46
C ASP A 42 -23.21 14.00 -10.85
N ASN A 43 -22.91 12.70 -10.86
CA ASN A 43 -23.79 11.65 -11.37
C ASN A 43 -24.22 10.65 -10.30
N GLY A 44 -24.20 11.05 -9.03
CA GLY A 44 -24.73 10.25 -7.91
C GLY A 44 -23.66 9.61 -7.02
N LYS A 45 -22.38 9.94 -7.22
CA LYS A 45 -21.25 9.68 -6.33
C LYS A 45 -21.24 8.28 -5.70
N THR A 46 -20.56 7.35 -6.34
CA THR A 46 -20.39 5.98 -5.82
C THR A 46 -19.02 5.83 -5.14
N TYR A 47 -18.99 5.14 -3.99
CA TYR A 47 -17.76 4.86 -3.24
C TYR A 47 -17.20 3.48 -3.56
N LEU A 48 -15.87 3.35 -3.54
CA LEU A 48 -15.18 2.09 -3.77
C LEU A 48 -15.23 1.20 -2.51
N GLY A 49 -15.98 0.11 -2.56
CA GLY A 49 -16.10 -0.82 -1.43
C GLY A 49 -16.55 -0.11 -0.15
N ASN A 50 -15.82 -0.35 0.94
CA ASN A 50 -16.05 0.30 2.24
C ASN A 50 -15.14 1.51 2.47
N SER A 51 -14.44 2.00 1.43
CA SER A 51 -13.59 3.18 1.53
C SER A 51 -14.37 4.48 1.33
N ASP A 52 -13.70 5.62 1.54
CA ASP A 52 -14.20 6.94 1.17
C ASP A 52 -13.77 7.39 -0.23
N ILE A 53 -13.25 6.47 -1.06
CA ILE A 53 -12.76 6.79 -2.40
C ILE A 53 -13.92 6.90 -3.37
N TYR A 54 -13.98 8.01 -4.10
CA TYR A 54 -14.96 8.29 -5.15
C TYR A 54 -14.28 8.90 -6.38
N ILE A 55 -15.04 9.04 -7.47
CA ILE A 55 -14.59 9.76 -8.67
C ILE A 55 -15.11 11.20 -8.63
N THR A 56 -14.20 12.17 -8.69
CA THR A 56 -14.54 13.61 -8.74
C THR A 56 -15.12 14.02 -10.10
N ASP A 57 -15.68 15.23 -10.19
CA ASP A 57 -16.19 15.83 -11.42
C ASP A 57 -15.08 15.99 -12.48
N GLU A 58 -13.83 16.21 -12.06
CA GLU A 58 -12.66 16.23 -12.95
C GLU A 58 -12.09 14.83 -13.25
N ASN A 59 -12.86 13.77 -12.99
CA ASN A 59 -12.54 12.38 -13.31
C ASN A 59 -11.24 11.87 -12.65
N ASN A 60 -11.09 12.13 -11.35
CA ASN A 60 -10.01 11.57 -10.55
C ASN A 60 -10.57 10.74 -9.39
N PHE A 61 -9.87 9.66 -9.03
CA PHE A 61 -10.02 9.04 -7.72
C PHE A 61 -9.57 10.00 -6.63
N SER A 62 -10.37 10.12 -5.57
CA SER A 62 -10.09 10.97 -4.42
C SER A 62 -10.74 10.41 -3.16
N GLY A 63 -10.13 10.64 -2.01
CA GLY A 63 -10.63 10.27 -0.68
C GLY A 63 -9.98 11.13 0.41
N SER A 64 -10.62 11.25 1.57
CA SER A 64 -10.11 12.05 2.69
C SER A 64 -9.08 11.27 3.52
N SER A 65 -9.37 9.98 3.72
CA SER A 65 -8.61 9.06 4.55
C SER A 65 -7.65 8.19 3.73
N CYS A 66 -7.95 7.95 2.47
CA CYS A 66 -7.13 7.10 1.61
C CYS A 66 -5.96 7.83 0.94
N LEU A 67 -4.95 7.04 0.61
CA LEU A 67 -3.81 7.39 -0.22
C LEU A 67 -3.73 6.40 -1.39
N LEU A 68 -3.39 6.89 -2.58
CA LEU A 68 -3.49 6.18 -3.85
C LEU A 68 -2.11 6.02 -4.49
N VAL A 69 -1.94 4.97 -5.28
CA VAL A 69 -0.83 4.81 -6.22
C VAL A 69 -1.33 4.17 -7.50
N GLU A 70 -0.89 4.71 -8.63
CA GLU A 70 -1.10 4.12 -9.95
C GLU A 70 0.05 3.14 -10.25
N LEU A 71 -0.31 1.91 -10.61
CA LEU A 71 0.65 0.85 -10.97
C LEU A 71 0.88 0.76 -12.49
N GLY A 72 0.15 1.55 -13.27
CA GLY A 72 0.23 1.62 -14.72
C GLY A 72 -0.73 0.66 -15.43
N GLY A 73 -0.52 0.53 -16.75
CA GLY A 73 -1.37 -0.28 -17.62
C GLY A 73 -1.33 -1.78 -17.29
N ALA A 74 -2.49 -2.42 -17.29
CA ALA A 74 -2.68 -3.83 -16.98
C ALA A 74 -3.76 -4.46 -17.88
N ASN A 75 -3.72 -5.78 -18.04
CA ASN A 75 -4.73 -6.54 -18.77
C ASN A 75 -5.78 -7.10 -17.78
N GLY A 76 -6.47 -6.21 -17.05
CA GLY A 76 -7.39 -6.57 -15.98
C GLY A 76 -6.77 -6.44 -14.57
N ILE A 77 -7.56 -6.83 -13.56
CA ILE A 77 -7.16 -6.70 -12.14
C ILE A 77 -6.00 -7.62 -11.73
N GLY A 78 -5.88 -8.77 -12.40
CA GLY A 78 -4.75 -9.70 -12.27
C GLY A 78 -4.65 -10.41 -10.92
N LYS A 79 -3.42 -10.76 -10.57
CA LYS A 79 -3.03 -11.42 -9.31
C LYS A 79 -2.75 -10.38 -8.22
N VAL A 80 -2.58 -10.82 -6.98
CA VAL A 80 -2.18 -9.95 -5.86
C VAL A 80 -0.86 -9.26 -6.18
N VAL A 81 -0.85 -7.92 -6.16
CA VAL A 81 0.37 -7.12 -6.21
C VAL A 81 0.75 -6.72 -4.80
N PRO A 82 2.00 -6.97 -4.34
CA PRO A 82 2.48 -6.51 -3.03
C PRO A 82 2.27 -4.99 -2.82
N PRO A 83 2.11 -4.53 -1.57
CA PRO A 83 1.79 -3.14 -1.29
C PRO A 83 2.91 -2.18 -1.75
N ARG A 84 2.54 -1.19 -2.57
CA ARG A 84 3.43 -0.16 -3.15
C ARG A 84 3.42 1.16 -2.38
N VAL A 85 3.43 1.09 -1.05
CA VAL A 85 3.40 2.28 -0.17
C VAL A 85 4.62 3.19 -0.30
N GLY A 86 5.73 2.69 -0.84
CA GLY A 86 6.96 3.47 -1.09
C GLY A 86 6.99 4.25 -2.41
N ASP A 87 6.01 4.06 -3.29
CA ASP A 87 6.07 4.52 -4.69
C ASP A 87 5.48 5.93 -4.90
N GLY A 88 5.48 6.75 -3.84
CA GLY A 88 5.00 8.14 -3.91
C GLY A 88 3.47 8.23 -3.89
N LEU A 89 2.88 7.95 -2.73
CA LEU A 89 1.44 7.97 -2.52
C LEU A 89 0.83 9.38 -2.74
N VAL A 90 -0.30 9.42 -3.45
CA VAL A 90 -1.03 10.66 -3.77
C VAL A 90 -2.43 10.67 -3.17
N ARG A 91 -3.02 11.87 -3.01
CA ARG A 91 -4.41 12.04 -2.55
C ARG A 91 -5.44 12.00 -3.68
N LYS A 92 -4.98 12.24 -4.91
CA LYS A 92 -5.80 12.33 -6.11
C LYS A 92 -5.06 11.66 -7.26
N ALA A 93 -5.72 10.76 -7.98
CA ALA A 93 -5.15 10.04 -9.12
C ALA A 93 -6.15 10.06 -10.28
N ALA A 94 -5.68 10.24 -11.51
CA ALA A 94 -6.56 10.23 -12.68
C ALA A 94 -7.24 8.87 -12.84
N VAL A 95 -8.51 8.85 -13.26
CA VAL A 95 -9.20 7.61 -13.61
C VAL A 95 -8.83 7.25 -15.05
N LEU A 96 -7.94 6.27 -15.22
CA LEU A 96 -7.46 5.85 -16.55
C LEU A 96 -7.93 4.43 -16.86
N PRO A 97 -8.79 4.22 -17.87
CA PRO A 97 -9.14 2.89 -18.35
C PRO A 97 -7.92 2.08 -18.73
N GLY A 98 -7.90 0.80 -18.33
CA GLY A 98 -6.76 -0.07 -18.54
C GLY A 98 -5.67 0.04 -17.47
N CYS A 99 -5.79 0.91 -16.46
CA CYS A 99 -4.78 1.04 -15.41
C CYS A 99 -5.18 0.33 -14.10
N LEU A 100 -4.16 -0.17 -13.40
CA LEU A 100 -4.23 -0.78 -12.08
C LEU A 100 -3.79 0.22 -11.01
N TYR A 101 -4.41 0.16 -9.84
CA TYR A 101 -4.18 1.05 -8.73
C TYR A 101 -4.17 0.29 -7.41
N GLN A 102 -3.55 0.88 -6.40
CA GLN A 102 -3.75 0.50 -5.00
C GLN A 102 -4.22 1.70 -4.19
N ALA A 103 -5.03 1.43 -3.16
CA ALA A 103 -5.43 2.41 -2.18
C ALA A 103 -5.24 1.91 -0.75
N PHE A 104 -4.69 2.77 0.08
CA PHE A 104 -4.33 2.49 1.47
C PHE A 104 -5.04 3.46 2.40
N ASN A 105 -5.51 3.01 3.56
CA ASN A 105 -5.90 3.93 4.62
C ASN A 105 -4.64 4.63 5.15
N ARG A 106 -4.62 5.96 5.22
CA ARG A 106 -3.46 6.69 5.76
C ARG A 106 -3.11 6.26 7.18
N ASN A 107 -4.12 5.95 8.00
CA ASN A 107 -3.93 5.63 9.40
C ASN A 107 -3.32 4.23 9.61
N SER A 108 -3.28 3.38 8.58
CA SER A 108 -2.61 2.08 8.65
C SER A 108 -1.16 2.13 8.13
N ILE A 109 -0.64 3.31 7.79
CA ILE A 109 0.73 3.49 7.30
C ILE A 109 1.57 4.20 8.36
N LEU A 110 2.75 3.67 8.63
CA LEU A 110 3.79 4.31 9.45
C LEU A 110 5.05 4.55 8.63
N GLU A 111 5.72 5.67 8.91
CA GLU A 111 7.09 5.93 8.44
C GLU A 111 8.08 5.47 9.51
N PHE A 112 9.04 4.65 9.10
CA PHE A 112 10.07 4.09 9.99
C PHE A 112 11.33 4.97 9.99
N PRO A 113 12.29 4.77 10.93
CA PRO A 113 13.49 5.62 11.05
C PRO A 113 14.29 5.84 9.76
N SER A 114 14.23 4.90 8.81
CA SER A 114 14.83 4.98 7.48
C SER A 114 14.12 5.94 6.51
N GLY A 115 13.01 6.55 6.92
CA GLY A 115 12.13 7.37 6.08
C GLY A 115 11.26 6.55 5.13
N LYS A 116 11.25 5.22 5.25
CA LYS A 116 10.46 4.34 4.39
C LYS A 116 9.11 4.04 5.04
N PRO A 117 8.00 4.20 4.29
CA PRO A 117 6.68 3.84 4.78
C PRO A 117 6.44 2.33 4.74
N ALA A 118 5.52 1.86 5.57
CA ALA A 118 4.99 0.49 5.57
C ALA A 118 3.52 0.48 5.98
N ILE A 119 2.73 -0.48 5.49
CA ILE A 119 1.35 -0.74 5.93
C ILE A 119 1.29 -1.82 7.02
N ALA A 120 0.39 -1.67 7.99
CA ALA A 120 0.15 -2.65 9.04
C ALA A 120 -0.35 -3.99 8.47
N LEU A 121 0.12 -5.11 9.01
CA LEU A 121 -0.32 -6.45 8.60
C LEU A 121 -1.82 -6.73 8.84
N GLU A 122 -2.39 -6.13 9.88
CA GLU A 122 -3.84 -6.24 10.15
C GLU A 122 -4.70 -5.43 9.18
N ALA A 123 -4.11 -4.51 8.42
CA ALA A 123 -4.84 -3.62 7.55
C ALA A 123 -4.88 -4.16 6.12
N SER A 124 -6.09 -4.17 5.55
CA SER A 124 -6.23 -4.37 4.11
C SER A 124 -5.92 -3.11 3.33
N TYR A 125 -5.55 -3.30 2.06
CA TYR A 125 -5.54 -2.26 1.03
C TYR A 125 -6.42 -2.71 -0.14
N TYR A 126 -6.93 -1.76 -0.92
CA TYR A 126 -7.64 -2.10 -2.13
C TYR A 126 -6.67 -2.22 -3.30
N GLN A 127 -6.76 -3.30 -4.07
CA GLN A 127 -6.24 -3.36 -5.43
C GLN A 127 -7.42 -3.22 -6.39
N PHE A 128 -7.32 -2.32 -7.36
CA PHE A 128 -8.43 -2.06 -8.27
C PHE A 128 -7.98 -1.65 -9.66
N TYR A 129 -8.81 -1.99 -10.64
CA TYR A 129 -8.55 -1.83 -12.06
C TYR A 129 -9.73 -1.12 -12.73
N VAL A 130 -9.43 -0.13 -13.56
CA VAL A 130 -10.45 0.59 -14.34
C VAL A 130 -10.67 -0.15 -15.65
N GLU A 131 -11.83 -0.78 -15.79
CA GLU A 131 -12.14 -1.56 -17.00
C GLU A 131 -12.53 -0.67 -18.17
N SER A 132 -13.39 0.32 -17.93
CA SER A 132 -13.86 1.24 -18.97
C SER A 132 -14.45 2.51 -18.35
N GLU A 133 -14.57 3.55 -19.17
CA GLU A 133 -15.39 4.71 -18.83
C GLU A 133 -16.88 4.38 -18.97
N ILE A 134 -17.70 5.03 -18.15
CA ILE A 134 -19.15 5.06 -18.32
C ILE A 134 -19.49 6.36 -19.00
N VAL A 135 -19.99 6.28 -20.23
CA VAL A 135 -20.44 7.45 -21.00
C VAL A 135 -21.96 7.48 -21.10
N LYS A 136 -22.53 8.68 -20.99
CA LYS A 136 -23.95 8.94 -21.25
C LYS A 136 -24.12 10.01 -22.30
N ASP A 137 -25.04 9.79 -23.22
CA ASP A 137 -25.43 10.80 -24.19
C ASP A 137 -26.23 11.91 -23.52
N ILE A 138 -25.82 13.16 -23.75
CA ILE A 138 -26.64 14.31 -23.41
C ILE A 138 -27.72 14.43 -24.49
N ALA A 139 -28.97 14.24 -24.06
CA ALA A 139 -30.14 14.27 -24.93
C ALA A 139 -30.14 15.50 -25.85
N ASN A 140 -30.35 15.26 -27.15
CA ASN A 140 -30.47 16.27 -28.20
C ASN A 140 -29.22 17.13 -28.47
N THR A 141 -28.05 16.73 -27.99
CA THR A 141 -26.78 17.44 -28.28
C THR A 141 -25.80 16.63 -29.14
N GLY A 142 -26.00 15.30 -29.24
CA GLY A 142 -25.04 14.39 -29.88
C GLY A 142 -23.69 14.31 -29.16
N THR A 143 -23.60 14.83 -27.93
CA THR A 143 -22.39 14.83 -27.12
C THR A 143 -22.52 13.79 -26.01
N ALA A 144 -21.55 12.88 -25.92
CA ALA A 144 -21.42 11.95 -24.80
C ALA A 144 -20.53 12.56 -23.73
N VAL A 145 -20.92 12.41 -22.47
CA VAL A 145 -20.12 12.82 -21.31
C VAL A 145 -19.75 11.62 -20.47
N ASN A 146 -18.53 11.63 -19.94
CA ASN A 146 -18.11 10.67 -18.94
C ASN A 146 -18.87 10.96 -17.63
N VAL A 147 -19.52 9.93 -17.09
CA VAL A 147 -20.28 9.99 -15.84
C VAL A 147 -19.72 9.07 -14.76
N GLY A 148 -18.56 8.45 -15.00
CA GLY A 148 -17.93 7.49 -14.11
C GLY A 148 -17.10 6.44 -14.83
N ALA A 149 -16.84 5.33 -14.13
CA ALA A 149 -16.07 4.21 -14.66
C ALA A 149 -16.57 2.86 -14.13
N VAL A 150 -16.37 1.81 -14.92
CA VAL A 150 -16.51 0.43 -14.46
C VAL A 150 -15.19 0.03 -13.80
N VAL A 151 -15.24 -0.32 -12.52
CA VAL A 151 -14.06 -0.64 -11.70
C VAL A 151 -14.17 -2.05 -11.15
N LYS A 152 -13.11 -2.84 -11.29
CA LYS A 152 -12.96 -4.12 -10.61
C LYS A 152 -12.06 -3.94 -9.40
N TYR A 153 -12.42 -4.46 -8.24
CA TYR A 153 -11.63 -4.29 -7.03
C TYR A 153 -11.71 -5.49 -6.09
N ALA A 154 -10.70 -5.64 -5.25
CA ALA A 154 -10.69 -6.56 -4.12
C ALA A 154 -9.92 -5.93 -2.95
N PRO A 155 -10.36 -6.14 -1.69
CA PRO A 155 -9.51 -5.91 -0.53
C PRO A 155 -8.42 -6.99 -0.47
N VAL A 156 -7.20 -6.60 -0.10
CA VAL A 156 -6.04 -7.48 -0.03
C VAL A 156 -5.35 -7.27 1.31
N TYR A 157 -5.02 -8.37 1.99
CA TYR A 157 -4.18 -8.34 3.18
C TYR A 157 -2.73 -8.63 2.78
N PRO A 158 -1.74 -7.92 3.34
CA PRO A 158 -0.34 -8.17 3.01
C PRO A 158 0.12 -9.56 3.47
N ASP A 159 1.01 -10.18 2.71
CA ASP A 159 1.76 -11.38 3.14
C ASP A 159 2.58 -11.04 4.39
N PRO A 160 2.48 -11.80 5.51
CA PRO A 160 3.24 -11.55 6.73
C PRO A 160 4.77 -11.53 6.58
N GLN A 161 5.34 -12.15 5.54
CA GLN A 161 6.79 -12.26 5.32
C GLN A 161 7.54 -12.72 6.56
N GLY A 162 6.98 -13.69 7.30
CA GLY A 162 7.59 -14.24 8.52
C GLY A 162 7.61 -13.30 9.72
N LEU A 163 6.93 -12.15 9.67
CA LEU A 163 6.64 -11.35 10.86
C LEU A 163 5.51 -12.01 11.67
N PRO A 164 5.47 -11.83 13.00
CA PRO A 164 4.36 -12.30 13.82
C PRO A 164 3.06 -11.52 13.54
N GLU A 165 1.95 -12.09 14.01
CA GLU A 165 0.64 -11.43 13.95
C GLU A 165 0.67 -10.06 14.64
N TYR A 166 -0.11 -9.13 14.09
CA TYR A 166 -0.23 -7.77 14.61
C TYR A 166 -0.82 -7.79 16.02
N GLY A 167 -0.19 -7.07 16.94
CA GLY A 167 -0.59 -6.99 18.35
C GLY A 167 -0.20 -8.22 19.17
N SER A 168 0.70 -9.06 18.66
CA SER A 168 1.16 -10.24 19.40
C SER A 168 1.92 -9.86 20.67
N VAL A 169 1.56 -10.47 21.80
CA VAL A 169 2.29 -10.32 23.05
C VAL A 169 3.51 -11.22 23.02
N ILE A 170 4.69 -10.62 23.15
CA ILE A 170 5.98 -11.33 23.03
C ILE A 170 6.63 -11.60 24.39
N GLY A 171 6.11 -11.01 25.45
CA GLY A 171 6.54 -11.27 26.81
C GLY A 171 5.81 -10.43 27.85
N GLU A 172 5.92 -10.87 29.10
CA GLU A 172 5.41 -10.19 30.29
C GLU A 172 6.58 -9.81 31.19
N VAL A 173 6.54 -8.61 31.77
CA VAL A 173 7.52 -8.11 32.73
C VAL A 173 6.82 -7.56 33.96
N SER A 174 7.39 -7.79 35.14
CA SER A 174 6.83 -7.33 36.42
C SER A 174 7.89 -6.71 37.34
N ASN A 175 9.15 -7.12 37.19
CA ASN A 175 10.25 -6.68 38.04
C ASN A 175 11.33 -5.96 37.24
N SER A 176 11.95 -4.97 37.88
CA SER A 176 13.16 -4.33 37.35
C SER A 176 14.25 -5.39 37.11
N GLY A 177 14.77 -5.43 35.89
CA GLY A 177 15.72 -6.41 35.39
C GLY A 177 15.10 -7.51 34.52
N ASP A 178 13.77 -7.60 34.41
CA ASP A 178 13.12 -8.58 33.53
C ASP A 178 13.49 -8.33 32.06
N VAL A 179 13.76 -9.41 31.32
CA VAL A 179 14.22 -9.36 29.92
C VAL A 179 13.27 -10.15 29.03
N VAL A 180 12.87 -9.53 27.91
CA VAL A 180 12.15 -10.18 26.80
C VAL A 180 13.04 -10.18 25.58
N GLU A 181 13.18 -11.33 24.93
CA GLU A 181 13.95 -11.47 23.68
C GLU A 181 13.09 -12.12 22.59
N MET A 182 13.23 -11.63 21.35
CA MET A 182 12.59 -12.23 20.18
C MET A 182 13.45 -12.08 18.93
N ASP A 183 13.54 -13.15 18.15
CA ASP A 183 14.20 -13.14 16.86
C ASP A 183 13.21 -12.82 15.73
N PHE A 184 13.59 -11.89 14.86
CA PHE A 184 12.90 -11.53 13.62
C PHE A 184 13.77 -11.84 12.40
N PRO A 185 13.22 -11.79 11.17
CA PRO A 185 14.03 -11.79 9.95
C PRO A 185 15.13 -10.71 10.00
N LYS A 186 16.28 -10.96 9.35
CA LYS A 186 17.47 -10.09 9.51
C LYS A 186 17.34 -8.70 8.87
N ASP A 187 16.40 -8.53 7.95
CA ASP A 187 16.18 -7.32 7.17
C ASP A 187 15.07 -6.41 7.74
N VAL A 188 14.75 -6.59 9.02
CA VAL A 188 13.75 -5.77 9.71
C VAL A 188 14.29 -4.45 10.22
N GLU A 189 13.37 -3.53 10.47
CA GLU A 189 13.61 -2.24 11.08
C GLU A 189 12.60 -2.02 12.22
N PHE A 190 13.07 -1.45 13.33
CA PHE A 190 12.24 -1.25 14.51
C PHE A 190 11.87 0.22 14.69
N LEU A 191 10.63 0.47 15.12
CA LEU A 191 10.12 1.77 15.54
C LEU A 191 9.48 1.61 16.92
N TYR A 192 9.96 2.37 17.90
CA TYR A 192 9.50 2.29 19.29
C TYR A 192 9.70 3.62 20.00
N SER A 193 8.93 3.85 21.07
CA SER A 193 9.06 5.04 21.91
C SER A 193 10.24 4.91 22.86
N THR A 194 11.12 5.91 22.97
CA THR A 194 12.17 5.93 24.00
C THR A 194 11.57 6.27 25.36
N SER A 195 10.80 5.33 25.93
CA SER A 195 10.21 5.50 27.25
C SER A 195 11.24 5.29 28.35
N ASN A 196 11.04 5.92 29.51
CA ASN A 196 11.97 5.86 30.63
C ASN A 196 12.00 4.50 31.36
N GLY A 197 11.18 3.52 30.96
CA GLY A 197 11.05 2.23 31.65
C GLY A 197 11.73 1.05 30.97
N PHE A 198 12.11 1.20 29.70
CA PHE A 198 12.63 0.11 28.89
C PHE A 198 13.96 0.48 28.23
N GLU A 199 14.95 -0.40 28.36
CA GLU A 199 16.14 -0.39 27.52
C GLU A 199 15.93 -1.36 26.35
N ILE A 200 16.20 -0.90 25.13
CA ILE A 200 15.98 -1.68 23.91
C ILE A 200 17.26 -1.75 23.13
N THR A 201 17.66 -2.97 22.81
CA THR A 201 18.78 -3.25 21.92
C THR A 201 18.30 -4.09 20.74
N THR A 202 18.85 -3.79 19.57
CA THR A 202 18.54 -4.51 18.34
C THR A 202 19.85 -4.91 17.66
N ASP A 203 19.98 -6.19 17.32
CA ASP A 203 21.16 -6.73 16.64
C ASP A 203 20.75 -7.75 15.57
N GLY A 204 20.90 -7.38 14.30
CA GLY A 204 20.72 -8.30 13.18
C GLY A 204 19.36 -9.02 13.11
N GLY A 205 18.29 -8.38 13.59
CA GLY A 205 16.94 -8.96 13.69
C GLY A 205 16.58 -9.49 15.07
N LYS A 206 17.52 -9.59 16.01
CA LYS A 206 17.22 -9.89 17.40
C LYS A 206 16.79 -8.62 18.14
N LEU A 207 15.64 -8.68 18.79
CA LEU A 207 15.14 -7.67 19.71
C LEU A 207 15.37 -8.15 21.15
N THR A 208 16.02 -7.32 21.97
CA THR A 208 16.15 -7.54 23.42
C THR A 208 15.64 -6.31 24.15
N VAL A 209 14.68 -6.52 25.04
CA VAL A 209 14.04 -5.46 25.83
C VAL A 209 14.21 -5.77 27.31
N THR A 210 14.77 -4.81 28.06
CA THR A 210 14.95 -4.92 29.51
C THR A 210 14.11 -3.88 30.22
N TYR A 211 13.30 -4.33 31.18
CA TYR A 211 12.44 -3.48 31.99
C TYR A 211 13.19 -2.98 33.23
N TYR A 212 13.20 -1.67 33.50
CA TYR A 212 13.97 -1.10 34.61
C TYR A 212 13.14 -0.30 35.61
N TYR A 213 12.18 0.49 35.13
CA TYR A 213 11.47 1.45 35.96
C TYR A 213 9.97 1.31 35.77
N TRP A 214 9.25 1.60 36.85
CA TRP A 214 7.80 1.62 36.82
C TRP A 214 7.26 2.54 35.74
N THR A 215 6.31 2.03 34.97
CA THR A 215 5.55 2.74 33.95
C THR A 215 4.06 2.65 34.28
N ASP A 216 3.32 3.73 34.05
CA ASP A 216 1.86 3.75 34.13
C ASP A 216 1.20 2.87 33.04
N SER A 217 1.93 2.58 31.96
CA SER A 217 1.42 1.79 30.84
C SER A 217 1.49 0.30 31.14
N LYS A 218 0.37 -0.40 30.94
CA LYS A 218 0.31 -1.87 31.02
C LYS A 218 0.86 -2.56 29.78
N GLU A 219 1.06 -1.82 28.70
CA GLU A 219 1.50 -2.35 27.43
C GLU A 219 2.56 -1.43 26.84
N TYR A 220 3.60 -2.03 26.26
CA TYR A 220 4.65 -1.33 25.55
C TYR A 220 4.77 -1.88 24.14
N SER A 221 4.37 -1.05 23.17
CA SER A 221 4.33 -1.39 21.75
C SER A 221 5.66 -1.13 21.06
N ILE A 222 6.08 -2.09 20.24
CA ILE A 222 7.20 -1.98 19.32
C ILE A 222 6.70 -2.35 17.93
N TYR A 223 6.94 -1.49 16.95
CA TYR A 223 6.59 -1.75 15.56
C TYR A 223 7.80 -2.32 14.82
N VAL A 224 7.58 -3.38 14.05
CA VAL A 224 8.62 -4.09 13.30
C VAL A 224 8.26 -4.09 11.83
N ARG A 225 9.05 -3.38 11.01
CA ARG A 225 8.89 -3.28 9.57
C ARG A 225 9.77 -4.27 8.84
N ARG A 226 9.22 -4.87 7.78
CA ARG A 226 9.97 -5.59 6.75
C ARG A 226 9.46 -5.15 5.38
N GLY A 227 10.33 -4.59 4.54
CA GLY A 227 9.92 -4.11 3.22
C GLY A 227 8.79 -3.06 3.28
N SER A 228 7.63 -3.36 2.68
CA SER A 228 6.48 -2.45 2.61
C SER A 228 5.44 -2.69 3.72
N ILE A 229 5.72 -3.58 4.67
CA ILE A 229 4.76 -3.99 5.71
C ILE A 229 5.35 -3.85 7.11
N PHE A 230 4.49 -3.75 8.12
CA PHE A 230 4.91 -3.81 9.51
C PHE A 230 3.89 -4.56 10.39
N THR A 231 4.39 -5.05 11.52
CA THR A 231 3.58 -5.61 12.61
C THR A 231 3.82 -4.83 13.90
N GLU A 232 2.89 -4.94 14.84
CA GLU A 232 3.06 -4.48 16.22
C GLU A 232 3.30 -5.69 17.12
N VAL A 233 4.30 -5.61 17.98
CA VAL A 233 4.50 -6.56 19.08
C VAL A 233 4.41 -5.83 20.41
N ILE A 234 3.88 -6.51 21.41
CA ILE A 234 3.52 -5.93 22.71
C ILE A 234 4.29 -6.62 23.82
N ILE A 235 4.84 -5.83 24.73
CA ILE A 235 5.32 -6.29 26.03
C ILE A 235 4.31 -5.87 27.07
N GLN A 236 3.82 -6.82 27.86
CA GLN A 236 2.86 -6.57 28.94
C GLN A 236 3.59 -6.30 30.25
N VAL A 237 3.14 -5.27 30.97
CA VAL A 237 3.63 -4.90 32.30
C VAL A 237 2.57 -5.30 33.33
N VAL A 238 2.95 -6.21 34.23
CA VAL A 238 2.06 -6.86 35.22
C VAL A 238 2.42 -6.52 36.66
#